data_AF-A0A2C6MF09-F1
#
_entry.id   AF-A0A2C6MF09-F1
#
_cell.length_a   1.000
_cell.length_b   1.000
_cell.length_c   1.000
_cell.angle_alpha   90.00
_cell.angle_beta   90.00
_cell.angle_gamma   90.00
#
_symmetry.space_group_name_H-M   'P 1'
#
loop_
_entity.id
_entity.type
_entity.pdbx_description
1 polymer ?
#
loop_
_entity_poly.entity_id
_entity_poly.type
_entity_poly.pdbx_seq_one_letter_code
_entity_poly.pdbx_strand_id
1 'polypeptide(L)' 'MTTEDAVMKKANVKGQEATLIVYKNGFSKLSWVDRDIFISIVGNISEDNILMLANSTKRVNLQ' A
#
# COMPACT_ATOMS: atom_id res chain seq x y z
N MET A 1 -3.53 9.32 -18.13
CA MET A 1 -2.96 8.17 -17.41
C MET A 1 -3.69 6.94 -17.89
N THR A 2 -3.10 6.14 -18.77
CA THR A 2 -3.64 4.85 -19.19
C THR A 2 -3.16 3.76 -18.24
N THR A 3 -3.91 2.66 -18.14
CA THR A 3 -3.59 1.49 -17.30
C THR A 3 -2.26 0.82 -17.69
N GLU A 4 -1.70 1.15 -18.87
CA GLU A 4 -0.43 0.64 -19.41
C GLU A 4 0.83 1.15 -18.68
N ASP A 5 0.67 2.15 -17.81
CA ASP A 5 1.77 2.73 -17.03
C ASP A 5 1.80 2.28 -15.57
N ALA A 6 1.00 1.28 -15.21
CA ALA A 6 0.89 0.76 -13.85
C ALA A 6 1.02 -0.76 -13.82
N VAL A 7 1.79 -1.26 -12.85
CA VAL A 7 1.89 -2.69 -12.54
C VAL A 7 1.16 -2.95 -11.23
N MET A 8 0.16 -3.82 -11.27
CA MET A 8 -0.53 -4.31 -10.08
C MET A 8 0.17 -5.57 -9.56
N LYS A 9 0.39 -5.62 -8.25
CA LYS A 9 1.02 -6.72 -7.54
C LYS A 9 0.20 -7.07 -6.30
N LYS A 10 0.22 -8.34 -5.93
CA LYS A 10 -0.18 -8.77 -4.59
C LYS A 10 0.97 -8.52 -3.62
N ALA A 11 0.65 -8.01 -2.45
CA ALA A 11 1.58 -7.79 -1.36
C ALA A 11 0.99 -8.34 -0.05
N ASN A 12 1.82 -8.39 0.99
CA ASN A 12 1.40 -8.75 2.33
C ASN A 12 1.77 -7.63 3.30
N VAL A 13 0.80 -7.18 4.10
CA VAL A 13 1.02 -6.23 5.20
C VAL A 13 0.61 -6.94 6.48
N LYS A 14 1.58 -7.35 7.29
CA LYS A 14 1.34 -8.01 8.60
C LYS A 14 0.36 -9.20 8.53
N GLY A 15 0.50 -10.06 7.53
CA GLY A 15 -0.37 -11.21 7.33
C GLY A 15 -1.65 -10.91 6.53
N GLN A 16 -1.92 -9.65 6.19
CA GLN A 16 -3.10 -9.23 5.44
C GLN A 16 -2.77 -9.12 3.94
N GLU A 17 -3.65 -9.62 3.08
CA GLU A 17 -3.50 -9.46 1.63
C GLU A 17 -3.68 -7.98 1.26
N ALA A 18 -2.72 -7.46 0.50
CA ALA A 18 -2.70 -6.09 0.06
C ALA A 18 -2.57 -6.02 -1.47
N THR A 19 -3.12 -4.96 -2.06
CA THR A 19 -2.92 -4.60 -3.46
C THR A 19 -1.91 -3.47 -3.54
N LEU A 20 -0.81 -3.71 -4.25
CA LEU A 20 0.18 -2.70 -4.58
C LEU A 20 0.05 -2.34 -6.07
N ILE A 21 0.03 -1.06 -6.37
CA ILE A 21 0.06 -0.52 -7.73
C ILE A 21 1.29 0.37 -7.83
N VAL A 22 2.21 0.02 -8.73
CA VAL A 22 3.44 0.78 -9.00
C VAL A 22 3.33 1.42 -10.38
N TYR A 23 3.43 2.73 -10.43
CA TYR A 23 3.37 3.51 -11.65
C TYR A 23 4.79 3.80 -12.17
N LYS A 24 4.98 3.83 -13.50
CA LYS A 24 6.30 4.09 -14.12
C LYS A 24 6.93 5.43 -13.72
N ASN A 25 6.11 6.39 -13.27
CA ASN A 25 6.57 7.71 -12.82
C ASN A 25 7.08 7.74 -11.35
N GLY A 26 7.28 6.57 -10.72
CA GLY A 26 7.75 6.45 -9.33
C GLY A 26 6.65 6.57 -8.28
N PHE A 27 5.41 6.81 -8.70
CA PHE A 27 4.27 6.81 -7.80
C PHE A 27 3.87 5.39 -7.41
N SER A 28 3.48 5.17 -6.16
CA SER A 28 2.99 3.90 -5.68
C SER A 28 1.74 4.08 -4.85
N LYS A 29 0.82 3.13 -4.96
CA LYS A 29 -0.37 3.01 -4.12
C LYS A 29 -0.41 1.62 -3.51
N LEU A 30 -0.47 1.55 -2.19
CA LEU A 30 -0.69 0.33 -1.45
C LEU A 30 -2.04 0.44 -0.74
N SER A 31 -2.84 -0.62 -0.77
CA SER A 31 -4.10 -0.69 -0.04
C SER A 31 -4.41 -2.08 0.47
N TRP A 32 -4.99 -2.15 1.67
CA TRP A 32 -5.42 -3.39 2.30
C TRP A 32 -6.60 -3.10 3.24
N VAL A 33 -7.20 -4.17 3.75
CA VAL A 33 -8.28 -4.09 4.74
C VAL A 33 -7.78 -4.68 6.05
N ASP A 34 -7.77 -3.86 7.11
CA ASP A 34 -7.52 -4.31 8.48
C ASP A 34 -8.83 -4.33 9.27
N ARG A 35 -9.37 -5.55 9.46
CA ARG A 35 -10.72 -5.81 9.97
C ARG A 35 -11.79 -5.20 9.08
N ASP A 36 -12.30 -4.04 9.46
CA ASP A 36 -13.38 -3.28 8.84
C ASP A 36 -12.89 -1.92 8.28
N ILE A 37 -11.59 -1.65 8.40
CA ILE A 37 -10.99 -0.39 7.97
C ILE A 37 -10.23 -0.60 6.65
N PHE A 38 -10.64 0.13 5.61
CA PHE A 38 -9.86 0.25 4.39
C PHE A 38 -8.72 1.24 4.59
N ILE A 39 -7.49 0.79 4.39
CA ILE A 39 -6.28 1.59 4.54
C ILE A 39 -5.63 1.75 3.18
N SER A 40 -5.16 2.95 2.84
CA SER A 40 -4.35 3.19 1.66
C SER A 40 -3.21 4.17 1.96
N ILE A 41 -2.02 3.82 1.47
CA ILE A 41 -0.85 4.70 1.43
C ILE A 41 -0.59 5.01 -0.04
N VAL A 42 -0.38 6.29 -0.35
CA VAL A 42 -0.22 6.77 -1.72
C VAL A 42 0.84 7.85 -1.76
N GLY A 43 1.78 7.79 -2.70
CA GLY A 43 2.78 8.84 -2.86
C GLY A 43 3.85 8.50 -3.90
N ASN A 44 4.76 9.45 -4.12
CA ASN A 44 6.01 9.21 -4.84
C ASN A 44 7.00 8.51 -3.90
N ILE A 45 6.87 7.19 -3.82
CA ILE A 45 7.58 6.33 -2.87
C ILE A 45 7.86 4.99 -3.55
N SER A 46 9.06 4.45 -3.33
CA SER A 46 9.41 3.13 -3.84
C SER A 46 8.57 2.02 -3.20
N GLU A 47 8.49 0.88 -3.89
CA GLU A 47 7.85 -0.34 -3.41
C GLU A 47 8.38 -0.78 -2.04
N ASP A 48 9.70 -0.79 -1.84
CA ASP A 48 10.30 -1.18 -0.56
C ASP A 48 9.91 -0.23 0.58
N ASN A 49 9.93 1.08 0.32
CA ASN A 49 9.64 2.09 1.34
C ASN A 49 8.16 2.12 1.70
N ILE A 50 7.25 1.95 0.73
CA ILE A 50 5.80 1.92 1.03
C ILE A 50 5.43 0.67 1.84
N LEU A 51 6.07 -0.47 1.57
CA LEU A 51 5.92 -1.69 2.35
C LEU A 51 6.51 -1.55 3.76
N MET A 52 7.68 -0.91 3.89
CA MET A 52 8.27 -0.60 5.19
C MET A 52 7.34 0.29 6.03
N LEU A 53 6.80 1.36 5.44
CA LEU A 53 5.85 2.24 6.11
C LEU A 53 4.59 1.48 6.54
N ALA A 54 3.99 0.70 5.64
CA ALA A 54 2.81 -0.09 5.96
C ALA A 54 3.06 -1.06 7.13
N ASN A 55 4.21 -1.75 7.14
CA ASN A 55 4.59 -2.64 8.23
C ASN A 55 4.96 -1.90 9.53
N SER A 56 5.23 -0.60 9.49
CA SER A 56 5.43 0.23 10.68
C SER A 56 4.13 0.77 11.29
N THR A 57 3.01 0.75 10.56
CA THR A 57 1.73 1.29 11.05
C THR A 57 1.19 0.48 12.23
N LYS A 58 0.53 1.15 13.19
CA LYS A 58 -0.14 0.49 14.31
C LYS A 58 -1.53 1.10 14.52
N ARG A 59 -2.48 0.27 14.94
CA ARG A 59 -3.78 0.76 15.37
C ARG A 59 -3.62 1.51 16.68
N VAL A 60 -4.13 2.74 16.74
CA VAL A 60 -4.20 3.53 17.97
C VAL A 60 -5.62 3.40 18.49
N ASN A 61 -5.78 2.79 19.67
CA ASN A 61 -7.05 2.77 20.38
C ASN A 61 -7.06 3.98 21.32
N LEU A 62 -7.86 4.99 21.02
CA LEU A 62 -8.14 6.07 21.96
C LEU A 62 -9.15 5.51 22.96
N GLN A 63 -8.69 5.28 24.19
CA GLN A 63 -9.53 4.96 25.33
C GLN A 63 -10.18 6.23 25.87
#